data_AF-A0A6I7Y9F9-F1
#
_entry.id   AF-A0A6I7Y9F9-F1
#
_cell.length_a   1.000
_cell.length_b   1.000
_cell.length_c   1.000
_cell.angle_alpha   90.00
_cell.angle_beta   90.00
_cell.angle_gamma   90.00
#
_symmetry.space_group_name_H-M   'P 1'
#
loop_
_entity.id
_entity.type
_entity.pdbx_description
1 polymer ?
#
loop_
_entity_poly.entity_id
_entity_poly.type
_entity_poly.pdbx_seq_one_letter_code
_entity_poly.pdbx_strand_id
1 'polypeptide(L)'
;MTLTRPAPVAAPGSPSVPGTPPRTASRAYAELPPPAGAAARALRLDAQLGDPGDGDNPYHRAGRDALDDLPVPEGLREEFVDRAAGGHFTSGEELARVLRPLFRRDLALGQAWGVRPLLVADDGSGFAPPRAGELAALLAPAALTAVTGGVLREAVRVVDARGRHEPAVRQWHGTLAECFADLLACESLVAVALRSLDMPGDTAPALTAAVGYVVPQLAADVRGALDLVLHQTGCGPASPQARALARITEDLTPAGLDWVAATVDQARLVRAQDGPDDAPPADAGSAPGHPLFRLGQPLDAGAPPTGCAQALADALPSAAAGIHVPGPPAQVALARTARRLNTELRTLRLPLLRAAHADPADPAVRALADRRALLLLAAAVLGVREAATAVPGAYLGAPDWALLALTRITERLGVPLPPGLTDPRDGVWAVLAHRVRHHVDVDVYATRMLW
;
A
#
# COMPACT_ATOMS: atom_id res chain seq x y z
N MET A 1 -57.38 37.59 20.77
CA MET A 1 -56.60 38.84 20.73
C MET A 1 -55.89 38.95 22.06
N THR A 2 -54.56 38.90 22.18
CA THR A 2 -53.49 39.55 21.42
C THR A 2 -52.30 38.61 21.18
N LEU A 3 -51.65 38.80 20.03
CA LEU A 3 -50.51 38.05 19.49
C LEU A 3 -49.22 38.37 20.26
N THR A 4 -48.46 37.34 20.63
CA THR A 4 -47.06 37.49 21.05
C THR A 4 -46.15 36.83 20.00
N ARG A 5 -45.28 37.64 19.40
CA ARG A 5 -44.32 37.32 18.33
C ARG A 5 -43.33 36.19 18.73
N PRO A 6 -42.92 35.31 17.81
CA PRO A 6 -41.75 34.45 18.01
C PRO A 6 -40.44 35.21 17.77
N ALA A 7 -39.41 34.79 18.50
CA ALA A 7 -38.03 35.28 18.42
C ALA A 7 -37.35 34.97 17.07
N PRO A 8 -36.30 35.72 16.67
CA PRO A 8 -35.65 35.52 15.39
C PRO A 8 -34.82 34.23 15.36
N VAL A 9 -34.97 33.48 14.26
CA VAL A 9 -34.13 32.35 13.90
C VAL A 9 -32.73 32.87 13.54
N ALA A 10 -31.71 32.33 14.20
CA ALA A 10 -30.31 32.61 13.89
C ALA A 10 -29.98 32.11 12.48
N ALA A 11 -29.33 32.94 11.69
CA ALA A 11 -28.81 32.59 10.36
C ALA A 11 -27.73 31.48 10.47
N PRO A 12 -27.62 30.59 9.47
CA PRO A 12 -26.54 29.61 9.42
C PRO A 12 -25.19 30.31 9.35
N GLY A 13 -24.30 29.95 10.27
CA GLY A 13 -22.96 30.51 10.40
C GLY A 13 -22.09 30.23 9.19
N SER A 14 -21.27 31.23 8.83
CA SER A 14 -20.21 31.14 7.84
C SER A 14 -19.22 30.01 8.17
N PRO A 15 -18.60 29.37 7.17
CA PRO A 15 -17.64 28.29 7.39
C PRO A 15 -16.40 28.82 8.12
N SER A 16 -16.10 28.22 9.27
CA SER A 16 -14.90 28.46 10.05
C SER A 16 -13.65 27.96 9.33
N VAL A 17 -12.66 28.82 9.15
CA VAL A 17 -11.30 28.46 8.74
C VAL A 17 -10.73 27.42 9.75
N PRO A 18 -10.16 26.28 9.32
CA PRO A 18 -9.66 25.28 10.27
C PRO A 18 -8.39 25.76 10.97
N GLY A 19 -8.42 25.78 12.30
CA GLY A 19 -7.26 25.99 13.15
C GLY A 19 -6.29 24.81 13.12
N THR A 20 -5.03 25.06 13.50
CA THR A 20 -3.96 24.06 13.59
C THR A 20 -4.38 22.84 14.44
N PRO A 21 -4.25 21.59 13.95
CA PRO A 21 -4.73 20.43 14.68
C PRO A 21 -3.95 20.21 16.00
N PRO A 22 -4.61 19.84 17.11
CA PRO A 22 -3.95 19.60 18.40
C PRO A 22 -3.03 18.37 18.35
N ARG A 23 -1.83 18.49 18.95
CA ARG A 23 -0.77 17.46 19.02
C ARG A 23 -1.21 16.10 19.59
N THR A 24 -2.33 16.03 20.31
CA THR A 24 -2.90 14.78 20.85
C THR A 24 -3.66 13.97 19.80
N ALA A 25 -4.22 14.60 18.76
CA ALA A 25 -4.91 13.90 17.68
C ALA A 25 -3.96 13.09 16.78
N SER A 26 -2.71 13.54 16.62
CA SER A 26 -1.72 12.86 15.76
C SER A 26 -1.24 11.51 16.33
N ARG A 27 -1.31 11.31 17.65
CA ARG A 27 -0.92 10.04 18.31
C ARG A 27 -1.98 8.96 18.19
N ALA A 28 -3.23 9.33 17.92
CA ALA A 28 -4.34 8.39 17.74
C ALA A 28 -4.61 8.08 16.26
N TYR A 29 -3.74 8.50 15.35
CA TYR A 29 -4.02 8.59 13.92
C TYR A 29 -3.69 7.31 13.14
N ALA A 30 -2.88 6.40 13.66
CA ALA A 30 -2.43 5.20 12.96
C ALA A 30 -1.96 4.13 13.96
N GLU A 31 -2.01 2.86 13.55
CA GLU A 31 -1.38 1.76 14.31
C GLU A 31 0.15 1.90 14.32
N LEU A 32 0.72 2.42 13.23
CA LEU A 32 2.13 2.80 13.11
C LEU A 32 2.22 4.33 12.91
N PRO A 33 2.26 5.15 13.98
CA PRO A 33 2.15 6.59 13.87
C PRO A 33 3.30 7.18 13.04
N PRO A 34 3.03 8.07 12.07
CA PRO A 34 4.10 8.80 11.40
C PRO A 34 4.75 9.77 12.39
N PRO A 35 5.91 10.37 12.04
CA PRO A 35 6.37 11.58 12.69
C PRO A 35 5.22 12.60 12.80
N ALA A 36 5.06 13.24 13.96
CA ALA A 36 3.90 14.09 14.23
C ALA A 36 3.72 15.21 13.19
N GLY A 37 4.82 15.68 12.58
CA GLY A 37 4.80 16.61 11.46
C GLY A 37 4.09 16.05 10.21
N ALA A 38 4.43 14.83 9.79
CA ALA A 38 3.82 14.20 8.61
C ALA A 38 2.33 13.91 8.81
N ALA A 39 1.91 13.42 9.98
CA ALA A 39 0.48 13.27 10.29
C ALA A 39 -0.27 14.60 10.17
N ALA A 40 0.30 15.69 10.69
CA ALA A 40 -0.34 17.00 10.62
C ALA A 40 -0.44 17.53 9.19
N ARG A 41 0.56 17.28 8.33
CA ARG A 41 0.53 17.67 6.91
C ARG A 41 -0.47 16.82 6.12
N ALA A 42 -0.52 15.51 6.34
CA ALA A 42 -1.55 14.64 5.75
C ALA A 42 -2.97 15.09 6.16
N LEU A 43 -3.20 15.36 7.45
CA LEU A 43 -4.48 15.87 7.94
C LEU A 43 -4.87 17.21 7.31
N ARG A 44 -3.90 18.12 7.15
CA ARG A 44 -4.12 19.40 6.47
C ARG A 44 -4.52 19.18 5.02
N LEU A 45 -3.83 18.28 4.31
CA LEU A 45 -4.17 17.93 2.94
C LEU A 45 -5.58 17.32 2.83
N ASP A 46 -5.94 16.39 3.71
CA ASP A 46 -7.28 15.77 3.73
C ASP A 46 -8.39 16.80 4.04
N ALA A 47 -8.09 17.81 4.88
CA ALA A 47 -9.00 18.90 5.16
C ALA A 47 -9.19 19.85 3.96
N GLN A 48 -8.11 20.18 3.24
CA GLN A 48 -8.18 21.01 2.03
C GLN A 48 -8.91 20.32 0.87
N LEU A 49 -8.80 18.97 0.77
CA LEU A 49 -9.52 18.17 -0.21
C LEU A 49 -11.02 17.97 0.12
N GLY A 50 -11.46 18.29 1.35
CA GLY A 50 -12.87 18.24 1.77
C GLY A 50 -13.51 16.84 1.74
N ASP A 51 -14.82 16.75 2.00
CA ASP A 51 -15.56 15.48 1.98
C ASP A 51 -15.69 14.93 0.54
N PRO A 52 -15.19 13.71 0.22
CA PRO A 52 -15.34 13.11 -1.11
C PRO A 52 -16.77 12.77 -1.52
N GLY A 53 -17.70 12.68 -0.56
CA GLY A 53 -19.12 12.41 -0.80
C GLY A 53 -19.96 13.66 -1.07
N ASP A 54 -19.45 14.84 -0.75
CA ASP A 54 -20.13 16.12 -1.00
C ASP A 54 -20.11 16.44 -2.51
N GLY A 55 -21.28 16.58 -3.11
CA GLY A 55 -21.42 16.87 -4.55
C GLY A 55 -20.96 18.27 -4.94
N ASP A 56 -20.90 19.20 -3.99
CA ASP A 56 -20.43 20.58 -4.20
C ASP A 56 -18.91 20.70 -4.03
N ASN A 57 -18.23 19.63 -3.60
CA ASN A 57 -16.78 19.60 -3.47
C ASN A 57 -16.14 19.51 -4.87
N PRO A 58 -15.24 20.44 -5.26
CA PRO A 58 -14.53 20.35 -6.55
C PRO A 58 -13.69 19.07 -6.68
N TYR A 59 -13.31 18.45 -5.56
CA TYR A 59 -12.62 17.17 -5.52
C TYR A 59 -13.56 15.99 -5.22
N HIS A 60 -14.87 16.10 -5.48
CA HIS A 60 -15.80 15.02 -5.19
C HIS A 60 -15.51 13.78 -6.01
N ARG A 61 -15.73 12.60 -5.44
CA ARG A 61 -15.33 11.34 -6.09
C ARG A 61 -16.12 11.06 -7.38
N ALA A 62 -17.29 11.66 -7.57
CA ALA A 62 -18.25 11.28 -8.62
C ALA A 62 -18.18 12.10 -9.92
N GLY A 63 -17.43 13.20 -9.96
CA GLY A 63 -17.32 14.10 -11.12
C GLY A 63 -15.89 14.26 -11.63
N ARG A 64 -15.76 14.91 -12.77
CA ARG A 64 -14.47 15.20 -13.43
C ARG A 64 -14.48 16.63 -13.90
N ASP A 65 -14.22 17.55 -12.98
CA ASP A 65 -13.78 18.88 -13.38
C ASP A 65 -12.43 18.75 -14.08
N ALA A 66 -12.11 19.67 -14.99
CA ALA A 66 -10.80 19.66 -15.63
C ALA A 66 -9.74 19.86 -14.54
N LEU A 67 -8.73 18.98 -14.50
CA LEU A 67 -7.66 19.02 -13.50
C LEU A 67 -6.97 20.40 -13.42
N ASP A 68 -6.88 21.08 -14.56
CA ASP A 68 -6.25 22.40 -14.68
C ASP A 68 -7.07 23.53 -14.03
N ASP A 69 -8.37 23.31 -13.81
CA ASP A 69 -9.27 24.28 -13.17
C ASP A 69 -9.37 24.07 -11.64
N LEU A 70 -8.79 22.99 -11.12
CA LEU A 70 -8.84 22.67 -9.70
C LEU A 70 -7.80 23.46 -8.90
N PRO A 71 -8.16 24.00 -7.71
CA PRO A 71 -7.20 24.64 -6.85
C PRO A 71 -6.15 23.64 -6.37
N VAL A 72 -4.87 23.98 -6.45
CA VAL A 72 -3.81 23.14 -5.88
C VAL A 72 -3.75 23.37 -4.36
N PRO A 73 -3.75 22.31 -3.53
CA PRO A 73 -3.58 22.40 -2.08
C PRO A 73 -2.36 23.25 -1.67
N GLU A 74 -2.55 24.14 -0.70
CA GLU A 74 -1.50 25.00 -0.15
C GLU A 74 -0.45 24.15 0.59
N GLY A 75 0.83 24.37 0.31
CA GLY A 75 1.94 23.64 0.91
C GLY A 75 2.33 22.33 0.21
N LEU A 76 1.61 21.94 -0.86
CA LEU A 76 1.84 20.67 -1.54
C LEU A 76 3.18 20.63 -2.28
N ARG A 77 3.64 21.76 -2.84
CA ARG A 77 4.89 21.81 -3.59
C ARG A 77 6.10 21.61 -2.67
N GLU A 78 6.03 22.14 -1.46
CA GLU A 78 7.06 22.06 -0.43
C GLU A 78 7.31 20.62 0.03
N GLU A 79 6.33 19.71 -0.11
CA GLU A 79 6.51 18.28 0.17
C GLU A 79 7.51 17.60 -0.76
N PHE A 80 7.75 18.16 -1.95
CA PHE A 80 8.72 17.65 -2.92
C PHE A 80 10.07 18.36 -2.85
N VAL A 81 10.25 19.30 -1.93
CA VAL A 81 11.51 20.03 -1.79
C VAL A 81 12.30 19.46 -0.61
N ASP A 82 13.59 19.20 -0.81
CA ASP A 82 14.48 18.71 0.24
C ASP A 82 14.44 19.65 1.46
N ARG A 83 14.38 19.08 2.67
CA ARG A 83 14.41 19.83 3.93
C ARG A 83 15.63 20.75 4.05
N ALA A 84 16.80 20.35 3.54
CA ALA A 84 18.00 21.18 3.52
C ALA A 84 17.85 22.41 2.60
N ALA A 85 17.00 22.32 1.58
CA ALA A 85 16.63 23.41 0.68
C ALA A 85 15.40 24.20 1.17
N GLY A 86 14.94 23.96 2.40
CA GLY A 86 13.81 24.68 3.02
C GLY A 86 12.44 24.02 2.81
N GLY A 87 12.38 22.84 2.21
CA GLY A 87 11.15 22.08 1.99
C GLY A 87 10.75 21.14 3.14
N HIS A 88 9.95 20.13 2.80
CA HIS A 88 9.40 19.15 3.73
C HIS A 88 9.77 17.69 3.41
N PHE A 89 10.44 17.43 2.28
CA PHE A 89 10.87 16.09 1.90
C PHE A 89 11.92 15.56 2.88
N THR A 90 11.67 14.36 3.42
CA THR A 90 12.55 13.64 4.35
C THR A 90 12.87 12.24 3.85
N SER A 91 11.87 11.52 3.33
CA SER A 91 11.98 10.17 2.80
C SER A 91 10.84 9.86 1.84
N GLY A 92 11.04 8.85 0.99
CA GLY A 92 9.98 8.38 0.08
C GLY A 92 8.76 7.82 0.83
N GLU A 93 8.99 7.11 1.93
CA GLU A 93 7.92 6.58 2.77
C GLU A 93 7.09 7.70 3.43
N GLU A 94 7.74 8.73 3.98
CA GLU A 94 7.03 9.86 4.60
C GLU A 94 6.21 10.62 3.55
N LEU A 95 6.78 10.85 2.36
CA LEU A 95 6.08 11.51 1.25
C LEU A 95 4.82 10.72 0.84
N ALA A 96 4.92 9.40 0.65
CA ALA A 96 3.77 8.56 0.31
C ALA A 96 2.64 8.66 1.36
N ARG A 97 3.00 8.77 2.64
CA ARG A 97 2.03 8.92 3.74
C ARG A 97 1.40 10.30 3.79
N VAL A 98 2.16 11.36 3.50
CA VAL A 98 1.62 12.72 3.40
C VAL A 98 0.66 12.84 2.21
N LEU A 99 1.01 12.24 1.08
CA LEU A 99 0.19 12.23 -0.14
C LEU A 99 -0.99 11.25 -0.10
N ARG A 100 -1.10 10.41 0.94
CA ARG A 100 -2.18 9.41 1.06
C ARG A 100 -3.59 9.97 0.86
N PRO A 101 -3.97 11.16 1.40
CA PRO A 101 -5.27 11.77 1.16
C PRO A 101 -5.55 12.13 -0.31
N LEU A 102 -4.52 12.51 -1.04
CA LEU A 102 -4.60 12.77 -2.49
C LEU A 102 -4.73 11.45 -3.26
N PHE A 103 -3.86 10.49 -2.95
CA PHE A 103 -3.84 9.17 -3.59
C PHE A 103 -5.12 8.37 -3.44
N ARG A 104 -5.78 8.45 -2.27
CA ARG A 104 -7.07 7.78 -2.03
C ARG A 104 -8.25 8.49 -2.71
N ARG A 105 -8.04 9.71 -3.23
CA ARG A 105 -9.10 10.53 -3.80
C ARG A 105 -9.44 10.08 -5.22
N ASP A 106 -8.43 10.11 -6.08
CA ASP A 106 -8.54 9.89 -7.52
C ASP A 106 -7.15 9.63 -8.10
N LEU A 107 -7.06 8.70 -9.05
CA LEU A 107 -5.76 8.30 -9.62
C LEU A 107 -5.16 9.42 -10.47
N ALA A 108 -5.95 10.11 -11.29
CA ALA A 108 -5.46 11.19 -12.12
C ALA A 108 -4.98 12.38 -11.27
N LEU A 109 -5.69 12.72 -10.17
CA LEU A 109 -5.21 13.72 -9.20
C LEU A 109 -3.87 13.29 -8.56
N GLY A 110 -3.80 12.04 -8.10
CA GLY A 110 -2.58 11.45 -7.54
C GLY A 110 -1.40 11.51 -8.52
N GLN A 111 -1.64 11.24 -9.79
CA GLN A 111 -0.63 11.35 -10.84
C GLN A 111 -0.22 12.80 -11.11
N ALA A 112 -1.20 13.68 -11.32
CA ALA A 112 -0.95 15.07 -11.71
C ALA A 112 -0.17 15.85 -10.65
N TRP A 113 -0.46 15.62 -9.37
CA TRP A 113 0.10 16.41 -8.26
C TRP A 113 1.01 15.63 -7.32
N GLY A 114 0.94 14.30 -7.33
CA GLY A 114 1.74 13.42 -6.47
C GLY A 114 2.95 12.78 -7.15
N VAL A 115 2.88 12.56 -8.47
CA VAL A 115 3.89 11.81 -9.24
C VAL A 115 4.58 12.70 -10.28
N ARG A 116 3.80 13.37 -11.13
CA ARG A 116 4.32 14.21 -12.23
C ARG A 116 5.31 15.29 -11.79
N PRO A 117 5.16 15.97 -10.64
CA PRO A 117 6.16 16.94 -10.18
C PRO A 117 7.58 16.36 -10.06
N LEU A 118 7.72 15.08 -9.70
CA LEU A 118 9.01 14.40 -9.61
C LEU A 118 9.66 14.11 -10.97
N LEU A 119 8.86 14.05 -12.03
CA LEU A 119 9.32 13.78 -13.39
C LEU A 119 9.71 15.05 -14.16
N VAL A 120 9.17 16.21 -13.73
CA VAL A 120 9.37 17.50 -14.41
C VAL A 120 10.41 18.36 -13.70
N ALA A 121 10.75 18.08 -12.44
CA ALA A 121 11.67 18.88 -11.62
C ALA A 121 13.15 18.86 -12.06
N ASP A 122 13.45 18.39 -13.27
CA ASP A 122 14.77 18.42 -13.89
C ASP A 122 14.97 19.65 -14.81
N ASP A 123 14.38 20.79 -14.43
CA ASP A 123 14.59 22.08 -15.10
C ASP A 123 15.89 22.78 -14.66
N GLY A 124 16.76 22.09 -13.92
CA GLY A 124 18.01 22.62 -13.39
C GLY A 124 17.85 23.55 -12.18
N SER A 125 16.63 23.69 -11.63
CA SER A 125 16.36 24.55 -10.46
C SER A 125 16.91 24.01 -9.13
N GLY A 126 17.29 22.72 -9.06
CA GLY A 126 17.97 22.12 -7.90
C GLY A 126 17.06 21.80 -6.70
N PHE A 127 15.73 21.82 -6.88
CA PHE A 127 14.76 21.59 -5.80
C PHE A 127 14.17 20.16 -5.75
N ALA A 128 14.45 19.31 -6.74
CA ALA A 128 13.91 17.95 -6.78
C ALA A 128 14.48 17.05 -5.67
N PRO A 129 13.69 16.11 -5.11
CA PRO A 129 14.22 15.13 -4.19
C PRO A 129 15.31 14.27 -4.85
N PRO A 130 16.28 13.75 -4.08
CA PRO A 130 17.17 12.73 -4.59
C PRO A 130 16.36 11.53 -5.12
N ARG A 131 16.79 10.95 -6.23
CA ARG A 131 16.13 9.79 -6.87
C ARG A 131 14.66 10.05 -7.26
N ALA A 132 14.32 11.26 -7.68
CA ALA A 132 12.96 11.64 -8.07
C ALA A 132 12.30 10.67 -9.07
N GLY A 133 13.03 10.14 -10.06
CA GLY A 133 12.50 9.15 -11.01
C GLY A 133 12.13 7.80 -10.37
N GLU A 134 12.95 7.30 -9.43
CA GLU A 134 12.65 6.07 -8.69
C GLU A 134 11.48 6.29 -7.72
N LEU A 135 11.42 7.45 -7.06
CA LEU A 135 10.29 7.85 -6.24
C LEU A 135 8.99 7.91 -7.06
N ALA A 136 9.01 8.52 -8.24
CA ALA A 136 7.85 8.59 -9.12
C ALA A 136 7.36 7.18 -9.51
N ALA A 137 8.28 6.28 -9.85
CA ALA A 137 7.96 4.89 -10.21
C ALA A 137 7.33 4.09 -9.06
N LEU A 138 7.63 4.43 -7.80
CA LEU A 138 7.05 3.77 -6.62
C LEU A 138 5.74 4.44 -6.14
N LEU A 139 5.63 5.77 -6.28
CA LEU A 139 4.44 6.51 -5.87
C LEU A 139 3.25 6.27 -6.80
N ALA A 140 3.46 5.97 -8.08
CA ALA A 140 2.38 5.63 -9.00
C ALA A 140 1.61 4.35 -8.57
N PRO A 141 2.28 3.21 -8.29
CA PRO A 141 1.64 2.04 -7.67
C PRO A 141 1.05 2.32 -6.28
N ALA A 142 1.69 3.17 -5.46
CA ALA A 142 1.13 3.59 -4.17
C ALA A 142 -0.20 4.34 -4.32
N ALA A 143 -0.32 5.18 -5.36
CA ALA A 143 -1.56 5.86 -5.68
C ALA A 143 -2.65 4.87 -6.11
N LEU A 144 -2.29 3.90 -6.95
CA LEU A 144 -3.20 2.84 -7.40
C LEU A 144 -3.74 1.98 -6.25
N THR A 145 -2.89 1.57 -5.30
CA THR A 145 -3.34 0.80 -4.13
C THR A 145 -4.23 1.64 -3.21
N ALA A 146 -3.92 2.93 -3.02
CA ALA A 146 -4.73 3.84 -2.22
C ALA A 146 -6.14 4.05 -2.78
N VAL A 147 -6.26 4.38 -4.07
CA VAL A 147 -7.55 4.60 -4.72
C VAL A 147 -8.38 3.32 -4.78
N THR A 148 -7.74 2.17 -5.05
CA THR A 148 -8.39 0.84 -5.02
C THR A 148 -8.88 0.49 -3.62
N GLY A 149 -8.09 0.80 -2.59
CA GLY A 149 -8.49 0.69 -1.18
C GLY A 149 -9.72 1.56 -0.85
N GLY A 150 -9.84 2.72 -1.49
CA GLY A 150 -11.03 3.56 -1.42
C GLY A 150 -12.29 2.82 -1.87
N VAL A 151 -12.25 2.14 -3.01
CA VAL A 151 -13.37 1.33 -3.53
C VAL A 151 -13.66 0.13 -2.63
N LEU A 152 -12.62 -0.55 -2.12
CA LEU A 152 -12.80 -1.65 -1.16
C LEU A 152 -13.61 -1.20 0.07
N ARG A 153 -13.32 -0.02 0.62
CA ARG A 153 -14.08 0.52 1.76
C ARG A 153 -15.55 0.73 1.42
N GLU A 154 -15.86 1.25 0.22
CA GLU A 154 -17.25 1.40 -0.20
C GLU A 154 -17.95 0.06 -0.40
N ALA A 155 -17.28 -0.93 -0.98
CA ALA A 155 -17.83 -2.29 -1.13
C ALA A 155 -18.14 -2.93 0.24
N VAL A 156 -17.25 -2.76 1.23
CA VAL A 156 -17.48 -3.20 2.61
C VAL A 156 -18.70 -2.51 3.21
N ARG A 157 -18.88 -1.19 3.02
CA ARG A 157 -20.07 -0.48 3.51
C ARG A 157 -21.35 -0.99 2.87
N VAL A 158 -21.34 -1.26 1.56
CA VAL A 158 -22.49 -1.82 0.84
C VAL A 158 -22.83 -3.22 1.36
N VAL A 159 -21.84 -4.10 1.47
CA VAL A 159 -22.00 -5.47 1.96
C VAL A 159 -22.49 -5.50 3.41
N ASP A 160 -21.90 -4.70 4.30
CA ASP A 160 -22.30 -4.63 5.72
C ASP A 160 -23.71 -4.04 5.88
N ALA A 161 -24.06 -3.02 5.09
CA ALA A 161 -25.39 -2.44 5.10
C ALA A 161 -26.47 -3.43 4.67
N ARG A 162 -26.25 -4.14 3.56
CA ARG A 162 -27.20 -5.15 3.04
C ARG A 162 -27.22 -6.42 3.89
N GLY A 163 -26.07 -6.86 4.40
CA GLY A 163 -25.93 -8.08 5.20
C GLY A 163 -26.76 -8.09 6.49
N ARG A 164 -27.27 -6.94 6.94
CA ARG A 164 -28.25 -6.82 8.04
C ARG A 164 -29.65 -7.33 7.68
N HIS A 165 -30.01 -7.29 6.40
CA HIS A 165 -31.34 -7.68 5.91
C HIS A 165 -31.28 -8.88 4.95
N GLU A 166 -30.14 -9.12 4.31
CA GLU A 166 -29.92 -10.18 3.33
C GLU A 166 -28.70 -11.03 3.72
N PRO A 167 -28.87 -12.11 4.50
CA PRO A 167 -27.77 -12.93 5.00
C PRO A 167 -26.88 -13.52 3.89
N ALA A 168 -27.46 -13.79 2.71
CA ALA A 168 -26.73 -14.33 1.55
C ALA A 168 -25.58 -13.43 1.10
N VAL A 169 -25.68 -12.10 1.29
CA VAL A 169 -24.63 -11.14 0.93
C VAL A 169 -23.35 -11.35 1.74
N ARG A 170 -23.41 -11.99 2.92
CA ARG A 170 -22.25 -12.30 3.76
C ARG A 170 -21.28 -13.29 3.13
N GLN A 171 -21.69 -13.99 2.06
CA GLN A 171 -20.79 -14.85 1.28
C GLN A 171 -19.57 -14.07 0.74
N TRP A 172 -19.71 -12.75 0.54
CA TRP A 172 -18.64 -11.89 0.03
C TRP A 172 -17.61 -11.47 1.09
N HIS A 173 -17.82 -11.76 2.38
CA HIS A 173 -16.84 -11.43 3.44
C HIS A 173 -15.46 -12.02 3.15
N GLY A 174 -15.41 -13.28 2.71
CA GLY A 174 -14.16 -13.95 2.34
C GLY A 174 -13.43 -13.24 1.20
N THR A 175 -14.14 -12.93 0.11
CA THR A 175 -13.58 -12.20 -1.04
C THR A 175 -13.06 -10.82 -0.66
N LEU A 176 -13.79 -10.07 0.18
CA LEU A 176 -13.36 -8.75 0.64
C LEU A 176 -12.16 -8.82 1.60
N ALA A 177 -12.08 -9.86 2.45
CA ALA A 177 -10.92 -10.13 3.29
C ALA A 177 -9.68 -10.47 2.45
N GLU A 178 -9.84 -11.23 1.38
CA GLU A 178 -8.78 -11.53 0.42
C GLU A 178 -8.29 -10.27 -0.32
N CYS A 179 -9.22 -9.42 -0.77
CA CYS A 179 -8.87 -8.14 -1.38
C CYS A 179 -8.06 -7.25 -0.42
N PHE A 180 -8.46 -7.24 0.87
CA PHE A 180 -7.72 -6.50 1.90
C PHE A 180 -6.31 -7.05 2.10
N ALA A 181 -6.14 -8.37 2.17
CA ALA A 181 -4.83 -8.99 2.31
C ALA A 181 -3.93 -8.76 1.09
N ASP A 182 -4.47 -8.82 -0.13
CA ASP A 182 -3.73 -8.49 -1.37
C ASP A 182 -3.28 -7.02 -1.37
N LEU A 183 -4.14 -6.08 -0.95
CA LEU A 183 -3.76 -4.66 -0.83
C LEU A 183 -2.70 -4.42 0.25
N LEU A 184 -2.81 -5.05 1.42
CA LEU A 184 -1.77 -4.98 2.46
C LEU A 184 -0.43 -5.54 1.97
N ALA A 185 -0.46 -6.60 1.16
CA ALA A 185 0.76 -7.15 0.55
C ALA A 185 1.39 -6.16 -0.43
N CYS A 186 0.59 -5.54 -1.32
CA CYS A 186 1.06 -4.52 -2.25
C CYS A 186 1.66 -3.32 -1.52
N GLU A 187 0.96 -2.79 -0.51
CA GLU A 187 1.42 -1.68 0.34
C GLU A 187 2.70 -2.03 1.10
N SER A 188 2.84 -3.28 1.57
CA SER A 188 4.06 -3.76 2.23
C SER A 188 5.25 -3.73 1.27
N LEU A 189 5.07 -4.21 0.03
CA LEU A 189 6.12 -4.20 -0.98
C LEU A 189 6.50 -2.76 -1.40
N VAL A 190 5.51 -1.89 -1.62
CA VAL A 190 5.72 -0.48 -1.95
C VAL A 190 6.46 0.24 -0.83
N ALA A 191 6.04 0.07 0.43
CA ALA A 191 6.67 0.72 1.58
C ALA A 191 8.12 0.23 1.78
N VAL A 192 8.36 -1.07 1.63
CA VAL A 192 9.71 -1.66 1.67
C VAL A 192 10.59 -1.13 0.53
N ALA A 193 10.06 -0.99 -0.68
CA ALA A 193 10.78 -0.41 -1.82
C ALA A 193 11.11 1.07 -1.60
N LEU A 194 10.16 1.87 -1.11
CA LEU A 194 10.39 3.28 -0.76
C LEU A 194 11.48 3.41 0.29
N ARG A 195 11.42 2.60 1.36
CA ARG A 195 12.46 2.58 2.40
C ARG A 195 13.83 2.15 1.85
N SER A 196 13.88 1.26 0.87
CA SER A 196 15.15 0.86 0.24
C SER A 196 15.87 2.02 -0.47
N LEU A 197 15.13 3.06 -0.90
CA LEU A 197 15.72 4.26 -1.49
C LEU A 197 16.43 5.14 -0.46
N ASP A 198 16.07 5.02 0.82
CA ASP A 198 16.63 5.82 1.91
C ASP A 198 17.81 5.10 2.61
N MET A 199 18.09 3.84 2.27
CA MET A 199 19.16 3.04 2.88
C MET A 199 20.54 3.36 2.27
N PRO A 200 21.61 3.49 3.10
CA PRO A 200 22.98 3.65 2.62
C PRO A 200 23.55 2.31 2.11
N GLY A 201 24.22 2.30 0.95
CA GLY A 201 24.96 1.15 0.44
C GLY A 201 24.57 0.72 -0.98
N ASP A 202 23.32 0.34 -1.21
CA ASP A 202 22.81 0.01 -2.55
C ASP A 202 21.28 0.07 -2.60
N THR A 203 20.70 0.58 -3.70
CA THR A 203 19.26 0.45 -3.95
C THR A 203 18.95 -0.99 -4.31
N ALA A 204 17.73 -1.44 -4.05
CA ALA A 204 17.28 -2.74 -4.53
C ALA A 204 16.49 -2.52 -5.84
N PRO A 205 17.14 -2.43 -7.03
CA PRO A 205 16.43 -2.21 -8.29
C PRO A 205 15.42 -3.32 -8.60
N ALA A 206 15.65 -4.53 -8.06
CA ALA A 206 14.69 -5.62 -8.11
C ALA A 206 13.39 -5.30 -7.37
N LEU A 207 13.43 -4.53 -6.27
CA LEU A 207 12.22 -4.09 -5.56
C LEU A 207 11.42 -3.09 -6.40
N THR A 208 12.08 -2.07 -6.96
CA THR A 208 11.39 -1.07 -7.79
C THR A 208 10.74 -1.72 -9.01
N ALA A 209 11.46 -2.61 -9.69
CA ALA A 209 10.91 -3.37 -10.81
C ALA A 209 9.78 -4.33 -10.38
N ALA A 210 9.91 -5.00 -9.23
CA ALA A 210 8.86 -5.86 -8.71
C ALA A 210 7.60 -5.07 -8.38
N VAL A 211 7.72 -3.87 -7.79
CA VAL A 211 6.59 -2.98 -7.50
C VAL A 211 5.86 -2.57 -8.79
N GLY A 212 6.58 -2.04 -9.78
CA GLY A 212 6.01 -1.63 -11.07
C GLY A 212 5.37 -2.79 -11.85
N TYR A 213 5.86 -4.01 -11.62
CA TYR A 213 5.32 -5.20 -12.26
C TYR A 213 4.11 -5.84 -11.54
N VAL A 214 4.26 -6.21 -10.26
CA VAL A 214 3.29 -7.07 -9.55
C VAL A 214 2.11 -6.29 -8.99
N VAL A 215 2.33 -5.03 -8.56
CA VAL A 215 1.28 -4.24 -7.89
C VAL A 215 0.14 -3.90 -8.85
N PRO A 216 0.37 -3.42 -10.10
CA PRO A 216 -0.73 -3.17 -11.03
C PRO A 216 -1.56 -4.40 -11.36
N GLN A 217 -0.93 -5.58 -11.44
CA GLN A 217 -1.62 -6.85 -11.71
C GLN A 217 -2.50 -7.27 -10.52
N LEU A 218 -1.98 -7.24 -9.30
CA LEU A 218 -2.77 -7.57 -8.11
C LEU A 218 -3.88 -6.54 -7.89
N ALA A 219 -3.64 -5.27 -8.17
CA ALA A 219 -4.68 -4.25 -8.14
C ALA A 219 -5.76 -4.50 -9.20
N ALA A 220 -5.41 -5.04 -10.38
CA ALA A 220 -6.40 -5.45 -11.38
C ALA A 220 -7.26 -6.62 -10.89
N ASP A 221 -6.66 -7.66 -10.26
CA ASP A 221 -7.39 -8.76 -9.63
C ASP A 221 -8.39 -8.24 -8.58
N VAL A 222 -7.92 -7.37 -7.68
CA VAL A 222 -8.74 -6.77 -6.62
C VAL A 222 -9.89 -5.97 -7.24
N ARG A 223 -9.62 -5.13 -8.25
CA ARG A 223 -10.68 -4.36 -8.92
C ARG A 223 -11.71 -5.25 -9.61
N GLY A 224 -11.29 -6.35 -10.23
CA GLY A 224 -12.20 -7.34 -10.82
C GLY A 224 -13.09 -8.02 -9.77
N ALA A 225 -12.52 -8.39 -8.62
CA ALA A 225 -13.29 -8.94 -7.50
C ALA A 225 -14.27 -7.91 -6.92
N LEU A 226 -13.84 -6.66 -6.77
CA LEU A 226 -14.71 -5.57 -6.29
C LEU A 226 -15.85 -5.27 -7.26
N ASP A 227 -15.58 -5.24 -8.57
CA ASP A 227 -16.61 -5.06 -9.60
C ASP A 227 -17.69 -6.15 -9.50
N LEU A 228 -17.26 -7.41 -9.39
CA LEU A 228 -18.15 -8.55 -9.19
C LEU A 228 -19.00 -8.39 -7.92
N VAL A 229 -18.38 -8.10 -6.77
CA VAL A 229 -19.08 -7.92 -5.49
C VAL A 229 -20.10 -6.78 -5.59
N LEU A 230 -19.71 -5.64 -6.14
CA LEU A 230 -20.59 -4.47 -6.30
C LEU A 230 -21.78 -4.81 -7.21
N HIS A 231 -21.53 -5.44 -8.36
CA HIS A 231 -22.58 -5.85 -9.29
C HIS A 231 -23.58 -6.83 -8.64
N GLN A 232 -23.07 -7.87 -7.97
CA GLN A 232 -23.87 -8.89 -7.30
C GLN A 232 -24.60 -8.36 -6.04
N THR A 233 -24.18 -7.21 -5.52
CA THR A 233 -24.86 -6.49 -4.44
C THR A 233 -25.75 -5.36 -4.96
N GLY A 234 -26.12 -5.39 -6.24
CA GLY A 234 -27.10 -4.49 -6.84
C GLY A 234 -26.59 -3.10 -7.19
N CYS A 235 -25.28 -2.86 -7.11
CA CYS A 235 -24.69 -1.62 -7.61
C CYS A 235 -24.64 -1.66 -9.13
N GLY A 236 -25.57 -0.94 -9.78
CA GLY A 236 -25.57 -0.82 -11.24
C GLY A 236 -24.38 -0.01 -11.77
N PRO A 237 -24.16 0.02 -13.10
CA PRO A 237 -23.05 0.75 -13.73
C PRO A 237 -23.03 2.26 -13.43
N ALA A 238 -24.19 2.86 -13.16
CA ALA A 238 -24.31 4.27 -12.80
C ALA A 238 -23.95 4.58 -11.33
N SER A 239 -23.79 3.55 -10.48
CA SER A 239 -23.45 3.73 -9.08
C SER A 239 -22.10 4.46 -8.92
N PRO A 240 -21.92 5.26 -7.86
CA PRO A 240 -20.66 5.96 -7.62
C PRO A 240 -19.43 5.02 -7.56
N GLN A 241 -19.62 3.81 -7.02
CA GLN A 241 -18.57 2.79 -6.85
C GLN A 241 -18.17 2.18 -8.20
N ALA A 242 -19.12 1.79 -9.04
CA ALA A 242 -18.84 1.28 -10.38
C ALA A 242 -18.14 2.35 -11.25
N ARG A 243 -18.61 3.60 -11.17
CA ARG A 243 -17.95 4.73 -11.86
C ARG A 243 -16.53 4.98 -11.35
N ALA A 244 -16.26 4.78 -10.06
CA ALA A 244 -14.91 4.91 -9.50
C ALA A 244 -13.96 3.83 -10.06
N LEU A 245 -14.42 2.57 -10.19
CA LEU A 245 -13.63 1.51 -10.81
C LEU A 245 -13.34 1.77 -12.30
N ALA A 246 -14.33 2.26 -13.04
CA ALA A 246 -14.17 2.65 -14.43
C ALA A 246 -13.12 3.75 -14.58
N ARG A 247 -13.20 4.82 -13.76
CA ARG A 247 -12.21 5.91 -13.76
C ARG A 247 -10.78 5.41 -13.49
N ILE A 248 -10.59 4.58 -12.46
CA ILE A 248 -9.27 4.02 -12.17
C ILE A 248 -8.71 3.30 -13.41
N THR A 249 -9.57 2.56 -14.14
CA THR A 249 -9.15 1.84 -15.36
C THR A 249 -8.75 2.79 -16.48
N GLU A 250 -9.52 3.85 -16.71
CA GLU A 250 -9.25 4.88 -17.72
C GLU A 250 -7.91 5.59 -17.47
N ASP A 251 -7.56 5.80 -16.20
CA ASP A 251 -6.37 6.55 -15.82
C ASP A 251 -5.09 5.68 -15.72
N LEU A 252 -5.17 4.35 -15.93
CA LEU A 252 -3.99 3.47 -15.84
C LEU A 252 -2.91 3.77 -16.88
N THR A 253 -3.28 3.92 -18.17
CA THR A 253 -2.31 4.21 -19.23
C THR A 253 -1.68 5.59 -19.06
N PRO A 254 -2.43 6.68 -18.81
CA PRO A 254 -1.83 7.98 -18.46
C PRO A 254 -0.91 7.93 -17.25
N ALA A 255 -1.21 7.07 -16.27
CA ALA A 255 -0.39 6.86 -15.08
C ALA A 255 0.89 6.01 -15.33
N GLY A 256 1.06 5.44 -16.52
CA GLY A 256 2.15 4.50 -16.80
C GLY A 256 2.02 3.19 -16.03
N LEU A 257 0.79 2.74 -15.76
CA LEU A 257 0.46 1.52 -15.00
C LEU A 257 -0.27 0.47 -15.85
N ASP A 258 -0.15 0.58 -17.17
CA ASP A 258 -0.73 -0.38 -18.10
C ASP A 258 0.20 -1.59 -18.34
N TRP A 259 -0.25 -2.50 -19.19
CA TRP A 259 0.46 -3.74 -19.48
C TRP A 259 1.80 -3.51 -20.20
N VAL A 260 1.97 -2.38 -20.90
CA VAL A 260 3.22 -2.04 -21.59
C VAL A 260 4.27 -1.66 -20.55
N ALA A 261 3.92 -0.78 -19.61
CA ALA A 261 4.79 -0.42 -18.49
C ALA A 261 5.15 -1.65 -17.63
N ALA A 262 4.16 -2.50 -17.32
CA ALA A 262 4.40 -3.74 -16.59
C ALA A 262 5.41 -4.65 -17.32
N THR A 263 5.34 -4.77 -18.64
CA THR A 263 6.31 -5.57 -19.42
C THR A 263 7.73 -5.02 -19.33
N VAL A 264 7.88 -3.68 -19.28
CA VAL A 264 9.19 -3.03 -19.08
C VAL A 264 9.74 -3.38 -17.70
N ASP A 265 8.92 -3.29 -16.65
CA ASP A 265 9.35 -3.61 -15.29
C ASP A 265 9.60 -5.11 -15.08
N GLN A 266 8.85 -5.99 -15.75
CA GLN A 266 9.14 -7.43 -15.79
C GLN A 266 10.55 -7.68 -16.36
N ALA A 267 10.88 -7.02 -17.48
CA ALA A 267 12.20 -7.14 -18.10
C ALA A 267 13.32 -6.55 -17.22
N ARG A 268 13.04 -5.48 -16.47
CA ARG A 268 13.97 -4.94 -15.47
C ARG A 268 14.18 -5.90 -14.31
N LEU A 269 13.13 -6.56 -13.84
CA LEU A 269 13.18 -7.50 -12.71
C LEU A 269 14.05 -8.73 -13.02
N VAL A 270 14.03 -9.22 -14.26
CA VAL A 270 14.92 -10.29 -14.71
C VAL A 270 16.39 -9.84 -14.68
N ARG A 271 16.65 -8.63 -15.17
CA ARG A 271 18.00 -8.08 -15.28
C ARG A 271 18.59 -7.64 -13.95
N ALA A 272 17.74 -7.23 -13.01
CA ALA A 272 18.16 -6.79 -11.68
C ALA A 272 18.80 -7.98 -10.95
N GLN A 273 20.12 -8.06 -10.88
CA GLN A 273 20.81 -9.07 -10.08
C GLN A 273 21.19 -8.44 -8.75
N ASP A 274 20.84 -9.13 -7.67
CA ASP A 274 21.27 -8.75 -6.34
C ASP A 274 22.75 -9.17 -6.23
N GLY A 275 23.64 -8.20 -6.00
CA GLY A 275 25.07 -8.48 -5.84
C GLY A 275 25.33 -9.44 -4.67
N PRO A 276 26.40 -10.25 -4.70
CA PRO A 276 26.79 -11.02 -3.53
C PRO A 276 27.11 -10.05 -2.39
N ASP A 277 26.40 -10.18 -1.28
CA ASP A 277 26.72 -9.46 -0.06
C ASP A 277 27.86 -10.20 0.65
N ASP A 278 28.94 -9.49 0.99
CA ASP A 278 30.06 -10.00 1.79
C ASP A 278 29.73 -10.02 3.30
N ALA A 279 28.53 -9.58 3.68
CA ALA A 279 28.09 -9.54 5.07
C ALA A 279 28.05 -10.94 5.71
N PRO A 280 28.64 -11.12 6.91
CA PRO A 280 28.56 -12.38 7.62
C PRO A 280 27.10 -12.71 7.96
N PRO A 281 26.72 -14.01 7.93
CA PRO A 281 25.36 -14.42 8.27
C PRO A 281 25.02 -13.94 9.69
N ALA A 282 23.87 -13.29 9.83
CA ALA A 282 23.41 -12.81 11.13
C ALA A 282 23.23 -13.98 12.10
N ASP A 283 23.70 -13.82 13.34
CA ASP A 283 23.47 -14.80 14.40
C ASP A 283 21.95 -14.95 14.64
N ALA A 284 21.47 -16.17 14.49
CA ALA A 284 20.09 -16.54 14.77
C ALA A 284 19.81 -16.38 16.27
N GLY A 285 19.38 -15.20 16.70
CA GLY A 285 18.88 -15.01 18.06
C GLY A 285 18.97 -13.61 18.68
N SER A 286 19.55 -12.59 18.04
CA SER A 286 19.68 -11.28 18.71
C SER A 286 19.75 -10.07 17.78
N ALA A 287 18.61 -9.68 17.19
CA ALA A 287 18.41 -8.30 16.73
C ALA A 287 16.91 -8.01 16.56
N PRO A 288 16.44 -6.79 16.87
CA PRO A 288 15.17 -6.32 16.32
C PRO A 288 15.26 -6.42 14.78
N GLY A 289 14.21 -6.91 14.11
CA GLY A 289 14.22 -7.22 12.67
C GLY A 289 14.79 -6.10 11.79
N HIS A 290 15.32 -6.42 10.61
CA HIS A 290 16.06 -5.48 9.75
C HIS A 290 15.31 -4.14 9.54
N PRO A 291 15.99 -2.97 9.59
CA PRO A 291 15.34 -1.64 9.52
C PRO A 291 14.52 -1.42 8.24
N LEU A 292 14.86 -2.10 7.14
CA LEU A 292 14.07 -2.10 5.89
C LEU A 292 12.57 -2.39 6.14
N PHE A 293 12.25 -3.26 7.09
CA PHE A 293 10.87 -3.70 7.34
C PHE A 293 10.15 -2.92 8.46
N ARG A 294 10.85 -2.04 9.18
CA ARG A 294 10.28 -1.26 10.31
C ARG A 294 9.54 -0.03 9.81
N LEU A 295 8.35 -0.24 9.25
CA LEU A 295 7.54 0.82 8.66
C LEU A 295 7.24 1.93 9.67
N GLY A 296 7.29 3.18 9.20
CA GLY A 296 7.02 4.38 10.00
C GLY A 296 8.08 4.74 11.04
N GLN A 297 9.13 3.93 11.20
CA GLN A 297 10.27 4.27 12.05
C GLN A 297 11.37 4.95 11.22
N PRO A 298 11.98 6.03 11.73
CA PRO A 298 13.12 6.64 11.05
C PRO A 298 14.25 5.61 10.91
N LEU A 299 14.99 5.69 9.82
CA LEU A 299 16.23 4.94 9.70
C LEU A 299 17.24 5.53 10.68
N ASP A 300 17.72 4.71 11.62
CA ASP A 300 18.79 5.13 12.52
C ASP A 300 20.06 5.44 11.70
N ALA A 301 20.89 6.39 12.17
CA ALA A 301 22.11 6.81 11.47
C ALA A 301 23.20 5.71 11.38
N GLY A 302 22.96 4.53 11.93
CA GLY A 302 23.86 3.37 11.84
C GLY A 302 23.62 2.60 10.55
N ALA A 303 24.70 2.21 9.87
CA ALA A 303 24.61 1.28 8.75
C ALA A 303 23.90 -0.01 9.19
N PRO A 304 22.94 -0.54 8.42
CA PRO A 304 22.33 -1.81 8.74
C PRO A 304 23.40 -2.92 8.76
N PRO A 305 23.17 -3.99 9.52
CA PRO A 305 24.10 -5.12 9.56
C PRO A 305 24.20 -5.87 8.22
N THR A 306 23.20 -5.74 7.34
CA THR A 306 23.12 -6.39 6.03
C THR A 306 22.50 -5.46 4.98
N GLY A 307 22.71 -5.72 3.69
CA GLY A 307 22.07 -4.97 2.60
C GLY A 307 20.58 -5.29 2.43
N CYS A 308 19.86 -4.43 1.69
CA CYS A 308 18.42 -4.60 1.40
C CYS A 308 18.10 -5.96 0.74
N ALA A 309 18.91 -6.37 -0.24
CA ALA A 309 18.71 -7.64 -0.94
C ALA A 309 18.89 -8.85 0.00
N GLN A 310 19.91 -8.82 0.86
CA GLN A 310 20.15 -9.87 1.83
C GLN A 310 19.02 -9.94 2.88
N ALA A 311 18.54 -8.80 3.37
CA ALA A 311 17.39 -8.74 4.27
C ALA A 311 16.12 -9.38 3.67
N LEU A 312 15.86 -9.19 2.37
CA LEU A 312 14.76 -9.84 1.65
C LEU A 312 15.01 -11.33 1.47
N ALA A 313 16.23 -11.73 1.12
CA ALA A 313 16.61 -13.13 0.96
C ALA A 313 16.46 -13.92 2.27
N ASP A 314 16.68 -13.28 3.41
CA ASP A 314 16.61 -13.88 4.75
C ASP A 314 15.19 -13.93 5.35
N ALA A 315 14.24 -13.13 4.85
CA ALA A 315 12.88 -13.05 5.40
C ALA A 315 12.15 -14.40 5.36
N LEU A 316 12.22 -15.10 4.23
CA LEU A 316 11.59 -16.42 4.03
C LEU A 316 12.24 -17.53 4.89
N PRO A 317 13.57 -17.72 4.85
CA PRO A 317 14.27 -18.64 5.74
C PRO A 317 14.01 -18.39 7.23
N SER A 318 14.01 -17.12 7.66
CA SER A 318 13.80 -16.74 9.07
C SER A 318 12.40 -17.11 9.54
N ALA A 319 11.36 -16.78 8.74
CA ALA A 319 9.98 -17.16 9.05
C ALA A 319 9.79 -18.69 9.05
N ALA A 320 10.46 -19.40 8.13
CA ALA A 320 10.42 -20.86 8.06
C ALA A 320 11.06 -21.55 9.28
N ALA A 321 12.12 -20.96 9.85
CA ALA A 321 12.79 -21.49 11.05
C ALA A 321 11.87 -21.47 12.29
N GLY A 322 10.92 -20.52 12.33
CA GLY A 322 9.92 -20.42 13.39
C GLY A 322 8.94 -21.60 13.49
N ILE A 323 8.95 -22.56 12.56
CA ILE A 323 8.03 -23.71 12.55
C ILE A 323 8.12 -24.59 13.81
N HIS A 324 9.29 -24.62 14.46
CA HIS A 324 9.53 -25.41 15.67
C HIS A 324 9.15 -24.67 16.96
N VAL A 325 8.82 -23.38 16.86
CA VAL A 325 8.40 -22.57 18.01
C VAL A 325 6.91 -22.85 18.27
N PRO A 326 6.53 -23.30 19.47
CA PRO A 326 5.13 -23.45 19.83
C PRO A 326 4.40 -22.11 19.72
N GLY A 327 3.21 -22.11 19.12
CA GLY A 327 2.44 -20.88 18.94
C GLY A 327 1.01 -21.15 18.46
N PRO A 328 0.22 -20.09 18.26
CA PRO A 328 -1.13 -20.20 17.72
C PRO A 328 -1.15 -20.93 16.37
N PRO A 329 -2.25 -21.63 16.00
CA PRO A 329 -2.35 -22.39 14.76
C PRO A 329 -1.99 -21.58 13.51
N ALA A 330 -2.43 -20.32 13.44
CA ALA A 330 -2.12 -19.41 12.34
C ALA A 330 -0.61 -19.11 12.20
N GLN A 331 0.13 -19.00 13.30
CA GLN A 331 1.59 -18.81 13.27
C GLN A 331 2.30 -20.04 12.71
N VAL A 332 1.87 -21.23 13.12
CA VAL A 332 2.43 -22.49 12.62
C VAL A 332 2.11 -22.69 11.13
N ALA A 333 0.89 -22.36 10.72
CA ALA A 333 0.48 -22.36 9.32
C ALA A 333 1.31 -21.38 8.49
N LEU A 334 1.55 -20.17 9.00
CA LEU A 334 2.39 -19.16 8.36
C LEU A 334 3.83 -19.67 8.16
N ALA A 335 4.43 -20.27 9.18
CA ALA A 335 5.78 -20.83 9.10
C ALA A 335 5.87 -22.00 8.09
N ARG A 336 4.84 -22.84 7.99
CA ARG A 336 4.76 -23.92 6.98
C ARG A 336 4.67 -23.35 5.56
N THR A 337 3.86 -22.33 5.34
CA THR A 337 3.74 -21.66 4.03
C THR A 337 5.04 -20.95 3.67
N ALA A 338 5.68 -20.24 4.61
CA ALA A 338 6.99 -19.63 4.42
C ALA A 338 8.07 -20.67 4.07
N ARG A 339 8.07 -21.85 4.74
CA ARG A 339 8.98 -22.95 4.40
C ARG A 339 8.77 -23.47 2.97
N ARG A 340 7.52 -23.51 2.50
CA ARG A 340 7.22 -23.91 1.12
C ARG A 340 7.78 -22.88 0.12
N LEU A 341 7.50 -21.60 0.34
CA LEU A 341 8.01 -20.51 -0.51
C LEU A 341 9.54 -20.40 -0.49
N ASN A 342 10.19 -20.66 0.65
CA ASN A 342 11.65 -20.75 0.75
C ASN A 342 12.22 -21.88 -0.11
N THR A 343 11.53 -23.03 -0.18
CA THR A 343 11.92 -24.12 -1.10
C THR A 343 11.87 -23.65 -2.55
N GLU A 344 10.80 -22.94 -2.94
CA GLU A 344 10.68 -22.36 -4.29
C GLU A 344 11.77 -21.31 -4.58
N LEU A 345 12.09 -20.43 -3.62
CA LEU A 345 13.18 -19.46 -3.78
C LEU A 345 14.52 -20.15 -4.06
N ARG A 346 14.81 -21.23 -3.32
CA ARG A 346 16.05 -22.01 -3.50
C ARG A 346 16.12 -22.68 -4.86
N THR A 347 15.01 -23.21 -5.38
CA THR A 347 14.98 -23.85 -6.71
C THR A 347 15.14 -22.85 -7.85
N LEU A 348 14.72 -21.59 -7.66
CA LEU A 348 14.77 -20.55 -8.68
C LEU A 348 16.09 -19.76 -8.74
N ARG A 349 16.96 -19.86 -7.72
CA ARG A 349 18.19 -19.07 -7.63
C ARG A 349 19.11 -19.24 -8.85
N LEU A 350 19.43 -20.48 -9.24
CA LEU A 350 20.28 -20.74 -10.41
C LEU A 350 19.62 -20.37 -11.75
N PRO A 351 18.33 -20.72 -11.99
CA PRO A 351 17.61 -20.24 -13.17
C PRO A 351 17.61 -18.72 -13.32
N LEU A 352 17.39 -17.96 -12.24
CA LEU A 352 17.36 -16.49 -12.26
C LEU A 352 18.71 -15.88 -12.64
N LEU A 353 19.81 -16.41 -12.12
CA LEU A 353 21.17 -15.96 -12.47
C LEU A 353 21.47 -16.14 -13.97
N ARG A 354 20.98 -17.25 -14.56
CA ARG A 354 21.14 -17.51 -16.00
C ARG A 354 20.23 -16.60 -16.83
N ALA A 355 18.99 -16.38 -16.38
CA ALA A 355 18.00 -15.56 -17.07
C ALA A 355 18.41 -14.08 -17.17
N ALA A 356 19.26 -13.59 -16.26
CA ALA A 356 19.77 -12.22 -16.25
C ALA A 356 20.38 -11.76 -17.59
N HIS A 357 20.98 -12.70 -18.33
CA HIS A 357 21.67 -12.46 -19.60
C HIS A 357 20.88 -12.94 -20.82
N ALA A 358 19.69 -13.50 -20.60
CA ALA A 358 18.83 -14.02 -21.65
C ALA A 358 17.93 -12.93 -22.23
N ASP A 359 17.26 -13.24 -23.35
CA ASP A 359 16.24 -12.36 -23.91
C ASP A 359 15.05 -12.26 -22.95
N PRO A 360 14.70 -11.08 -22.42
CA PRO A 360 13.54 -10.92 -21.54
C PRO A 360 12.20 -11.24 -22.22
N ALA A 361 12.13 -11.30 -23.55
CA ALA A 361 10.91 -11.69 -24.26
C ALA A 361 10.66 -13.21 -24.23
N ASP A 362 11.67 -14.02 -23.90
CA ASP A 362 11.55 -15.47 -23.78
C ASP A 362 10.46 -15.82 -22.74
N PRO A 363 9.44 -16.63 -23.11
CA PRO A 363 8.40 -17.06 -22.17
C PRO A 363 8.94 -17.69 -20.87
N ALA A 364 10.04 -18.45 -20.94
CA ALA A 364 10.63 -19.06 -19.76
C ALA A 364 11.26 -18.01 -18.82
N VAL A 365 11.88 -16.99 -19.39
CA VAL A 365 12.47 -15.87 -18.64
C VAL A 365 11.37 -15.01 -17.99
N ARG A 366 10.28 -14.75 -18.71
CA ARG A 366 9.09 -14.06 -18.16
C ARG A 366 8.47 -14.82 -16.99
N ALA A 367 8.30 -16.14 -17.14
CA ALA A 367 7.80 -16.97 -16.05
C ALA A 367 8.70 -16.95 -14.79
N LEU A 368 10.03 -16.85 -14.97
CA LEU A 368 10.95 -16.67 -13.84
C LEU A 368 10.79 -15.29 -13.17
N ALA A 369 10.56 -14.23 -13.96
CA ALA A 369 10.28 -12.89 -13.45
C ALA A 369 9.00 -12.89 -12.58
N ASP A 370 7.94 -13.55 -13.06
CA ASP A 370 6.66 -13.68 -12.34
C ASP A 370 6.85 -14.32 -10.97
N ARG A 371 7.58 -15.45 -10.95
CA ARG A 371 7.87 -16.15 -9.70
C ARG A 371 8.74 -15.33 -8.77
N ARG A 372 9.75 -14.61 -9.29
CA ARG A 372 10.59 -13.72 -8.47
C ARG A 372 9.78 -12.58 -7.86
N ALA A 373 8.89 -11.95 -8.62
CA ALA A 373 8.07 -10.85 -8.13
C ALA A 373 7.19 -11.29 -6.96
N LEU A 374 6.54 -12.45 -7.09
CA LEU A 374 5.70 -13.04 -6.04
C LEU A 374 6.51 -13.45 -4.79
N LEU A 375 7.75 -13.92 -4.96
CA LEU A 375 8.63 -14.23 -3.83
C LEU A 375 9.13 -12.97 -3.11
N LEU A 376 9.43 -11.89 -3.83
CA LEU A 376 9.78 -10.59 -3.23
C LEU A 376 8.58 -10.01 -2.46
N LEU A 377 7.37 -10.13 -3.01
CA LEU A 377 6.13 -9.76 -2.33
C LEU A 377 5.95 -10.55 -1.02
N ALA A 378 6.16 -11.87 -1.05
CA ALA A 378 6.08 -12.71 0.15
C ALA A 378 7.13 -12.33 1.20
N ALA A 379 8.37 -12.04 0.77
CA ALA A 379 9.44 -11.58 1.64
C ALA A 379 9.11 -10.24 2.32
N ALA A 380 8.56 -9.28 1.56
CA ALA A 380 8.11 -7.99 2.11
C ALA A 380 6.99 -8.17 3.15
N VAL A 381 5.97 -9.00 2.86
CA VAL A 381 4.89 -9.31 3.81
C VAL A 381 5.43 -9.90 5.11
N LEU A 382 6.31 -10.91 5.02
CA LEU A 382 6.89 -11.56 6.20
C LEU A 382 7.77 -10.62 7.01
N GLY A 383 8.63 -9.86 6.33
CA GLY A 383 9.51 -8.90 6.98
C GLY A 383 8.72 -7.82 7.72
N VAL A 384 7.72 -7.22 7.07
CA VAL A 384 6.85 -6.19 7.68
C VAL A 384 6.08 -6.76 8.86
N ARG A 385 5.48 -7.95 8.72
CA ARG A 385 4.79 -8.63 9.82
C ARG A 385 5.70 -8.84 11.01
N GLU A 386 6.90 -9.38 10.77
CA GLU A 386 7.84 -9.72 11.83
C GLU A 386 8.31 -8.46 12.56
N ALA A 387 8.65 -7.40 11.81
CA ALA A 387 8.98 -6.10 12.38
C ALA A 387 7.83 -5.51 13.21
N ALA A 388 6.58 -5.69 12.77
CA ALA A 388 5.39 -5.19 13.47
C ALA A 388 5.08 -5.97 14.77
N THR A 389 5.62 -7.18 14.99
CA THR A 389 5.46 -7.89 16.28
C THR A 389 6.08 -7.13 17.45
N ALA A 390 7.09 -6.29 17.18
CA ALA A 390 7.71 -5.43 18.18
C ALA A 390 6.84 -4.25 18.61
N VAL A 391 5.71 -4.00 17.93
CA VAL A 391 4.75 -2.93 18.26
C VAL A 391 3.53 -3.56 18.93
N PRO A 392 3.39 -3.45 20.27
CA PRO A 392 2.28 -4.08 20.98
C PRO A 392 0.92 -3.61 20.46
N GLY A 393 0.05 -4.56 20.11
CA GLY A 393 -1.32 -4.29 19.67
C GLY A 393 -1.47 -3.88 18.20
N ALA A 394 -0.39 -3.77 17.42
CA ALA A 394 -0.48 -3.52 15.98
C ALA A 394 -1.05 -4.75 15.25
N TYR A 395 -2.06 -4.56 14.40
CA TYR A 395 -2.66 -5.65 13.62
C TYR A 395 -1.67 -6.24 12.62
N LEU A 396 -0.75 -5.43 12.08
CA LEU A 396 0.29 -5.93 11.18
C LEU A 396 1.19 -7.01 11.82
N GLY A 397 1.31 -7.07 13.15
CA GLY A 397 2.02 -8.16 13.84
C GLY A 397 1.22 -9.47 13.91
N ALA A 398 -0.10 -9.44 13.65
CA ALA A 398 -0.93 -10.63 13.68
C ALA A 398 -0.62 -11.58 12.50
N PRO A 399 -0.71 -12.90 12.69
CA PRO A 399 -0.36 -13.87 11.65
C PRO A 399 -1.42 -14.00 10.54
N ASP A 400 -2.68 -13.64 10.82
CA ASP A 400 -3.83 -14.00 9.96
C ASP A 400 -3.80 -13.32 8.58
N TRP A 401 -3.51 -12.02 8.53
CA TRP A 401 -3.44 -11.28 7.24
C TRP A 401 -2.26 -11.76 6.40
N ALA A 402 -1.10 -11.99 7.04
CA ALA A 402 0.10 -12.47 6.37
C ALA A 402 -0.10 -13.89 5.86
N LEU A 403 -0.78 -14.76 6.63
CA LEU A 403 -1.14 -16.11 6.20
C LEU A 403 -2.07 -16.08 4.99
N LEU A 404 -3.09 -15.22 5.01
CA LEU A 404 -4.00 -15.07 3.88
C LEU A 404 -3.27 -14.58 2.62
N ALA A 405 -2.43 -13.56 2.75
CA ALA A 405 -1.61 -13.04 1.66
C ALA A 405 -0.67 -14.11 1.10
N LEU A 406 0.07 -14.82 1.94
CA LEU A 406 0.99 -15.89 1.52
C LEU A 406 0.27 -17.08 0.88
N THR A 407 -0.94 -17.41 1.33
CA THR A 407 -1.77 -18.47 0.73
C THR A 407 -2.11 -18.09 -0.71
N ARG A 408 -2.61 -16.87 -0.92
CA ARG A 408 -2.92 -16.36 -2.27
C ARG A 408 -1.68 -16.21 -3.16
N ILE A 409 -0.54 -15.80 -2.61
CA ILE A 409 0.74 -15.77 -3.34
C ILE A 409 1.15 -17.19 -3.76
N THR A 410 1.01 -18.18 -2.88
CA THR A 410 1.35 -19.58 -3.15
C THR A 410 0.46 -20.18 -4.24
N GLU A 411 -0.84 -19.85 -4.21
CA GLU A 411 -1.81 -20.23 -5.26
C GLU A 411 -1.42 -19.61 -6.61
N ARG A 412 -1.08 -18.32 -6.65
CA ARG A 412 -0.61 -17.64 -7.88
C ARG A 412 0.69 -18.20 -8.43
N LEU A 413 1.57 -18.72 -7.56
CA LEU A 413 2.78 -19.44 -7.97
C LEU A 413 2.48 -20.84 -8.56
N GLY A 414 1.24 -21.33 -8.44
CA GLY A 414 0.86 -22.68 -8.85
C GLY A 414 1.47 -23.77 -7.95
N VAL A 415 1.76 -23.42 -6.69
CA VAL A 415 2.46 -24.29 -5.74
C VAL A 415 1.43 -24.87 -4.76
N PRO A 416 1.45 -26.18 -4.46
CA PRO A 416 0.48 -26.76 -3.54
C PRO A 416 0.66 -26.22 -2.12
N LEU A 417 -0.45 -25.77 -1.55
CA LEU A 417 -0.53 -25.30 -0.17
C LEU A 417 -0.23 -26.44 0.82
N PRO A 418 0.39 -26.12 1.97
CA PRO A 418 0.51 -27.09 3.06
C PRO A 418 -0.87 -27.64 3.49
N PRO A 419 -0.97 -28.91 3.89
CA PRO A 419 -2.23 -29.46 4.39
C PRO A 419 -2.59 -28.88 5.78
N GLY A 420 -3.89 -28.78 6.06
CA GLY A 420 -4.41 -28.40 7.37
C GLY A 420 -4.16 -26.94 7.76
N LEU A 421 -4.15 -26.02 6.78
CA LEU A 421 -4.13 -24.59 7.05
C LEU A 421 -5.45 -24.15 7.70
N THR A 422 -5.34 -23.31 8.73
CA THR A 422 -6.47 -22.58 9.29
C THR A 422 -6.93 -21.53 8.28
N ASP A 423 -8.25 -21.34 8.12
CA ASP A 423 -8.79 -20.25 7.29
C ASP A 423 -8.78 -18.93 8.10
N PRO A 424 -7.97 -17.93 7.74
CA PRO A 424 -7.89 -16.66 8.45
C PRO A 424 -8.96 -15.64 8.03
N ARG A 425 -9.80 -15.94 7.02
CA ARG A 425 -10.69 -14.94 6.39
C ARG A 425 -11.63 -14.24 7.35
N ASP A 426 -12.23 -14.97 8.30
CA ASP A 426 -13.17 -14.37 9.26
C ASP A 426 -12.51 -13.35 10.19
N GLY A 427 -11.29 -13.66 10.67
CA GLY A 427 -10.50 -12.75 11.49
C GLY A 427 -10.07 -11.50 10.72
N VAL A 428 -9.61 -11.70 9.47
CA VAL A 428 -9.24 -10.59 8.57
C VAL A 428 -10.45 -9.72 8.21
N TRP A 429 -11.60 -10.32 7.94
CA TRP A 429 -12.86 -9.61 7.71
C TRP A 429 -13.26 -8.75 8.92
N ALA A 430 -13.18 -9.31 10.14
CA ALA A 430 -13.54 -8.57 11.35
C ALA A 430 -12.72 -7.28 11.51
N VAL A 431 -11.43 -7.34 11.19
CA VAL A 431 -10.55 -6.16 11.22
C VAL A 431 -10.86 -5.18 10.10
N LEU A 432 -11.06 -5.66 8.87
CA LEU A 432 -11.48 -4.81 7.74
C LEU A 432 -12.78 -4.06 8.06
N ALA A 433 -13.81 -4.77 8.50
CA ALA A 433 -15.09 -4.18 8.88
C ALA A 433 -14.96 -3.22 10.07
N HIS A 434 -14.08 -3.51 11.04
CA HIS A 434 -13.77 -2.58 12.12
C HIS A 434 -13.14 -1.29 11.58
N ARG A 435 -12.10 -1.38 10.74
CA ARG A 435 -11.45 -0.20 10.15
C ARG A 435 -12.43 0.69 9.39
N VAL A 436 -13.27 0.10 8.54
CA VAL A 436 -14.27 0.84 7.77
C VAL A 436 -15.30 1.55 8.66
N ARG A 437 -15.77 0.90 9.73
CA ARG A 437 -16.72 1.51 10.68
C ARG A 437 -16.12 2.65 11.50
N HIS A 438 -14.80 2.65 11.70
CA HIS A 438 -14.10 3.66 12.51
C HIS A 438 -13.34 4.69 11.68
N HIS A 439 -13.64 4.82 10.38
CA HIS A 439 -12.98 5.74 9.46
C HIS A 439 -11.46 5.56 9.47
N VAL A 440 -11.00 4.31 9.42
CA VAL A 440 -9.61 3.93 9.27
C VAL A 440 -9.38 3.36 7.88
N ASP A 441 -8.31 3.79 7.23
CA ASP A 441 -7.89 3.32 5.91
C ASP A 441 -7.48 1.84 5.94
N VAL A 442 -7.51 1.20 4.78
CA VAL A 442 -7.13 -0.19 4.56
C VAL A 442 -5.64 -0.33 4.21
N ASP A 443 -4.84 0.67 4.58
CA ASP A 443 -3.40 0.70 4.36
C ASP A 443 -2.62 -0.04 5.47
N VAL A 444 -1.32 -0.21 5.27
CA VAL A 444 -0.41 -0.82 6.26
C VAL A 444 -0.28 0.03 7.53
N TYR A 445 -0.52 1.33 7.46
CA TYR A 445 -0.40 2.22 8.62
C TYR A 445 -1.67 2.28 9.48
N ALA A 446 -2.81 1.79 8.99
CA ALA A 446 -4.13 2.01 9.57
C ALA A 446 -4.44 3.50 9.75
N THR A 447 -4.23 4.28 8.69
CA THR A 447 -4.36 5.74 8.70
C THR A 447 -5.80 6.16 8.97
N ARG A 448 -6.05 6.94 10.04
CA ARG A 448 -7.36 7.56 10.29
C ARG A 448 -7.69 8.56 9.20
N MET A 449 -8.96 8.63 8.86
CA MET A 449 -9.48 9.48 7.81
C MET A 449 -10.39 10.53 8.44
N LEU A 450 -10.40 11.75 7.89
CA LEU A 450 -11.38 12.77 8.32
C LEU A 450 -12.80 12.44 7.83
N TRP A 451 -12.88 11.77 6.67
CA TRP A 451 -14.09 11.41 5.95
C TRP A 451 -14.12 9.91 5.64
#